data_AF-A0A959NRP8-F1
#
_entry.id   AF-A0A959NRP8-F1
#
_cell.length_a   1.000
_cell.length_b   1.000
_cell.length_c   1.000
_cell.angle_alpha   90.00
_cell.angle_beta   90.00
_cell.angle_gamma   90.00
#
_symmetry.space_group_name_H-M   'P 1'
#
loop_
_entity.id
_entity.type
_entity.pdbx_description
1 polymer ?
#
loop_
_entity_poly.entity_id
_entity_poly.type
_entity_poly.pdbx_seq_one_letter_code
_entity_poly.pdbx_strand_id
1 'polypeptide(L)'
;GGGPGMLLKPEPFFECIEKLQSERKYDHIIFTTPKGKVYNQKLANKFSLAQNIIIIAGHYKGIDDRVREKFATDEVSIGNFILSGGELLALIITDSIVRILPGAIGDSGSMLNDSFMDGEIIEAPNYTRPAEYKGIKVPKVLLSGNEKEIKNWKEEKSKSLTENWKKINSLE
;
A
#
# COMPACT_ATOMS: atom_id res chain seq x y z
N GLY A 1 13.08 15.25 -27.72
CA GLY A 1 12.82 15.81 -29.05
C GLY A 1 11.57 16.66 -29.06
N GLY A 2 11.56 17.78 -28.32
CA GLY A 2 10.40 18.68 -28.24
C GLY A 2 9.20 18.14 -27.42
N GLY A 3 8.17 18.97 -27.29
CA GLY A 3 6.92 18.69 -26.57
C GLY A 3 6.72 19.53 -25.30
N PRO A 4 5.46 19.73 -24.85
CA PRO A 4 5.17 20.50 -23.65
C PRO A 4 5.62 19.77 -22.38
N GLY A 5 5.94 20.55 -21.35
CA GLY A 5 6.33 20.09 -20.01
C GLY A 5 7.84 20.23 -19.75
N MET A 6 8.21 20.05 -18.48
CA MET A 6 9.61 20.02 -18.04
C MET A 6 9.96 18.61 -17.57
N LEU A 7 11.22 18.23 -17.77
CA LEU A 7 11.80 17.01 -17.22
C LEU A 7 12.84 17.40 -16.17
N LEU A 8 12.88 16.63 -15.08
CA LEU A 8 13.93 16.76 -14.10
C LEU A 8 15.24 16.23 -14.67
N LYS A 9 16.29 17.04 -14.52
CA LYS A 9 17.64 16.74 -14.99
C LYS A 9 18.19 15.47 -14.30
N PRO A 10 19.01 14.65 -14.99
CA PRO A 10 19.60 13.45 -14.38
C PRO A 10 20.66 13.76 -13.32
N GLU A 11 21.47 14.80 -13.52
CA GLU A 11 22.68 15.07 -12.71
C GLU A 11 22.39 15.12 -11.19
N PRO A 12 21.36 15.86 -10.71
CA PRO A 12 21.04 15.89 -9.28
C PRO A 12 20.65 14.51 -8.70
N PHE A 13 20.04 13.64 -9.51
CA PHE A 13 19.66 12.29 -9.06
C PHE A 13 20.87 11.37 -9.01
N PHE A 14 21.75 11.41 -10.02
CA PHE A 14 23.00 10.64 -10.02
C PHE A 14 23.84 10.99 -8.78
N GLU A 15 24.12 12.28 -8.59
CA GLU A 15 24.93 12.75 -7.46
C GLU A 15 24.31 12.36 -6.10
N CYS A 16 23.00 12.53 -5.94
CA CYS A 16 22.31 12.19 -4.70
C CYS A 16 22.30 10.67 -4.43
N ILE A 17 21.90 9.86 -5.42
CA ILE A 17 21.76 8.41 -5.24
C ILE A 17 23.13 7.75 -5.05
N GLU A 18 24.16 8.14 -5.82
CA GLU A 18 25.52 7.61 -5.67
C GLU A 18 26.10 7.99 -4.32
N LYS A 19 25.87 9.22 -3.85
CA LYS A 19 26.26 9.65 -2.51
C LYS A 19 25.60 8.79 -1.43
N LEU A 20 24.29 8.59 -1.50
CA LEU A 20 23.56 7.74 -0.56
C LEU A 20 24.08 6.29 -0.59
N GLN A 21 24.28 5.72 -1.78
CA GLN A 21 24.82 4.36 -1.94
C GLN A 21 26.26 4.20 -1.42
N SER A 22 27.06 5.27 -1.42
CA SER A 22 28.40 5.28 -0.82
C SER A 22 28.39 5.20 0.72
N GLU A 23 27.28 5.59 1.35
CA GLU A 23 27.14 5.62 2.81
C GLU A 23 26.50 4.35 3.38
N ARG A 24 25.62 3.71 2.60
CA ARG A 24 24.93 2.48 2.99
C ARG A 24 24.38 1.73 1.79
N LYS A 25 24.19 0.42 1.97
CA LYS A 25 23.52 -0.42 0.98
C LYS A 25 22.01 -0.21 1.05
N TYR A 26 21.38 -0.10 -0.12
CA TYR A 26 19.93 -0.04 -0.28
C TYR A 26 19.43 -1.33 -0.92
N ASP A 27 18.40 -1.92 -0.34
CA ASP A 27 17.77 -3.14 -0.84
C ASP A 27 16.80 -2.82 -1.98
N HIS A 28 16.16 -1.65 -1.91
CA HIS A 28 15.24 -1.15 -2.92
C HIS A 28 15.50 0.31 -3.26
N ILE A 29 15.50 0.62 -4.55
CA ILE A 29 15.40 1.97 -5.11
C ILE A 29 14.13 2.00 -5.95
N ILE A 30 13.06 2.47 -5.34
CA ILE A 30 11.69 2.42 -5.86
C ILE A 30 11.44 3.68 -6.69
N PHE A 31 11.20 3.52 -7.98
CA PHE A 31 10.83 4.60 -8.87
C PHE A 31 9.30 4.71 -8.96
N THR A 32 8.73 5.84 -8.55
CA THR A 32 7.28 6.05 -8.60
C THR A 32 6.87 6.43 -10.01
N THR A 33 6.05 5.61 -10.67
CA THR A 33 5.65 5.82 -12.07
C THR A 33 4.34 5.10 -12.37
N PRO A 34 3.43 5.70 -13.16
CA PRO A 34 2.21 5.01 -13.59
C PRO A 34 2.48 3.77 -14.44
N LYS A 35 3.70 3.64 -15.00
CA LYS A 35 4.15 2.47 -15.79
C LYS A 35 4.57 1.27 -14.93
N GLY A 36 4.69 1.47 -13.62
CA GLY A 36 5.20 0.49 -12.68
C GLY A 36 4.17 -0.58 -12.33
N LYS A 37 4.63 -1.58 -11.56
CA LYS A 37 3.74 -2.58 -10.98
C LYS A 37 2.77 -1.91 -9.99
N VAL A 38 1.49 -2.26 -10.07
CA VAL A 38 0.49 -1.75 -9.13
C VAL A 38 0.82 -2.20 -7.70
N TYR A 39 0.91 -1.22 -6.81
CA TYR A 39 1.23 -1.39 -5.40
C TYR A 39 0.11 -2.13 -4.68
N ASN A 40 0.48 -3.08 -3.82
CA ASN A 40 -0.46 -3.88 -3.04
C ASN A 40 0.19 -4.38 -1.75
N GLN A 41 -0.60 -5.01 -0.89
CA GLN A 41 -0.13 -5.49 0.42
C GLN A 41 1.03 -6.48 0.32
N LYS A 42 1.13 -7.28 -0.76
CA LYS A 42 2.28 -8.18 -0.99
C LYS A 42 3.58 -7.41 -1.21
N LEU A 43 3.52 -6.28 -1.93
CA LEU A 43 4.69 -5.40 -2.08
C LEU A 43 5.01 -4.67 -0.78
N ALA A 44 4.01 -4.23 0.00
CA ALA A 44 4.23 -3.66 1.32
C ALA A 44 4.98 -4.65 2.24
N ASN A 45 4.50 -5.90 2.31
CA ASN A 45 5.14 -6.98 3.07
C ASN A 45 6.56 -7.31 2.56
N LYS A 46 6.80 -7.25 1.24
CA LYS A 46 8.14 -7.43 0.67
C LYS A 46 9.07 -6.31 1.14
N PHE A 47 8.63 -5.06 1.00
CA PHE A 47 9.44 -3.90 1.32
C PHE A 47 9.64 -3.71 2.83
N SER A 48 8.72 -4.17 3.69
CA SER A 48 8.90 -4.13 5.15
C SER A 48 10.01 -5.04 5.66
N LEU A 49 10.52 -5.96 4.84
CA LEU A 49 11.68 -6.81 5.16
C LEU A 49 13.01 -6.15 4.80
N ALA A 50 12.99 -5.01 4.09
CA ALA A 50 14.18 -4.30 3.68
C ALA A 50 14.78 -3.50 4.85
N GLN A 51 16.09 -3.35 4.85
CA GLN A 51 16.79 -2.54 5.83
C GLN A 51 16.83 -1.07 5.40
N ASN A 52 17.09 -0.79 4.13
CA ASN A 52 17.16 0.56 3.59
C ASN A 52 16.46 0.66 2.23
N ILE A 53 15.62 1.68 2.07
CA ILE A 53 14.88 1.96 0.83
C ILE A 53 15.12 3.42 0.40
N ILE A 54 15.31 3.64 -0.91
CA ILE A 54 15.15 4.95 -1.56
C ILE A 54 13.83 4.93 -2.32
N ILE A 55 13.03 6.00 -2.20
CA ILE A 55 11.87 6.21 -3.05
C ILE A 55 12.11 7.46 -3.89
N ILE A 56 12.13 7.30 -5.21
CA ILE A 56 12.33 8.38 -6.17
C ILE A 56 10.95 8.87 -6.61
N ALA A 57 10.55 10.02 -6.07
CA ALA A 57 9.34 10.73 -6.47
C ALA A 57 9.62 11.60 -7.71
N GLY A 58 8.88 11.35 -8.80
CA GLY A 58 8.92 12.18 -9.99
C GLY A 58 8.04 13.42 -9.86
N HIS A 59 8.35 14.48 -10.61
CA HIS A 59 7.49 15.67 -10.75
C HIS A 59 7.50 16.14 -12.21
N TYR A 60 6.65 17.11 -12.54
CA TYR A 60 6.51 17.65 -13.89
C TYR A 60 6.10 16.56 -14.90
N LYS A 61 6.81 16.40 -16.02
CA LYS A 61 6.59 15.30 -16.97
C LYS A 61 7.30 14.02 -16.56
N GLY A 62 8.21 14.10 -15.58
CA GLY A 62 9.02 12.99 -15.11
C GLY A 62 10.48 13.38 -14.91
N ILE A 63 11.29 12.35 -14.68
CA ILE A 63 12.73 12.42 -14.55
C ILE A 63 13.35 11.87 -15.83
N ASP A 64 14.55 12.34 -16.19
CA ASP A 64 15.33 11.72 -17.26
C ASP A 64 15.44 10.20 -17.07
N ASP A 65 15.03 9.44 -18.10
CA ASP A 65 14.92 7.98 -18.05
C ASP A 65 16.23 7.26 -17.69
N ARG A 66 17.41 7.88 -17.92
CA ARG A 66 18.70 7.29 -17.53
C ARG A 66 18.82 7.08 -16.03
N VAL A 67 18.16 7.91 -15.21
CA VAL A 67 18.11 7.73 -13.75
C VAL A 67 17.38 6.43 -13.40
N ARG A 68 16.22 6.21 -14.03
CA ARG A 68 15.42 4.99 -13.87
C ARG A 68 16.22 3.77 -14.34
N GLU A 69 16.74 3.80 -15.55
CA GLU A 69 17.51 2.69 -16.14
C GLU A 69 18.76 2.32 -15.33
N LYS A 70 19.41 3.31 -14.73
CA LYS A 70 20.65 3.09 -13.96
C LYS A 70 20.38 2.59 -12.54
N PHE A 71 19.39 3.16 -11.85
CA PHE A 71 19.26 3.00 -10.39
C PHE A 71 18.02 2.24 -9.94
N ALA A 72 16.91 2.26 -10.70
CA ALA A 72 15.65 1.69 -10.22
C ALA A 72 15.73 0.17 -10.12
N THR A 73 15.42 -0.37 -8.94
CA THR A 73 15.25 -1.82 -8.72
C THR A 73 13.80 -2.24 -8.87
N ASP A 74 12.88 -1.32 -8.57
CA ASP A 74 11.45 -1.54 -8.61
C ASP A 74 10.78 -0.29 -9.21
N GLU A 75 9.86 -0.47 -10.13
CA GLU A 75 8.98 0.59 -10.64
C GLU A 75 7.57 0.34 -10.09
N VAL A 76 6.98 1.32 -9.42
CA VAL A 76 5.70 1.16 -8.69
C VAL A 76 4.67 2.21 -9.11
N SER A 77 3.44 1.75 -9.31
CA SER A 77 2.23 2.56 -9.56
C SER A 77 1.20 2.32 -8.45
N ILE A 78 0.23 3.22 -8.24
CA ILE A 78 -0.97 2.96 -7.40
C ILE A 78 -2.24 2.74 -8.21
N GLY A 79 -2.15 2.75 -9.54
CA GLY A 79 -3.29 2.47 -10.41
C GLY A 79 -3.26 3.22 -11.73
N ASN A 80 -4.34 3.06 -12.48
CA ASN A 80 -4.50 3.58 -13.85
C ASN A 80 -5.01 5.03 -13.84
N PHE A 81 -4.25 5.93 -13.20
CA PHE A 81 -4.54 7.36 -13.15
C PHE A 81 -3.25 8.18 -13.05
N ILE A 82 -3.36 9.50 -13.14
CA ILE A 82 -2.22 10.42 -13.16
C ILE A 82 -2.27 11.32 -11.92
N LEU A 83 -1.12 11.51 -11.29
CA LEU A 83 -0.89 12.48 -10.22
C LEU A 83 0.07 13.58 -10.71
N SER A 84 0.10 14.71 -10.01
CA SER A 84 1.04 15.81 -10.28
C SER A 84 2.49 15.45 -9.96
N GLY A 85 2.70 14.49 -9.07
CA GLY A 85 4.01 14.02 -8.63
C GLY A 85 3.93 12.70 -7.86
N GLY A 86 5.10 12.12 -7.60
CA GLY A 86 5.27 10.82 -6.95
C GLY A 86 5.26 10.87 -5.43
N GLU A 87 5.17 12.05 -4.82
CA GLU A 87 5.30 12.24 -3.37
C GLU A 87 4.17 11.55 -2.61
N LEU A 88 2.93 11.62 -3.10
CA LEU A 88 1.81 10.88 -2.51
C LEU A 88 2.04 9.37 -2.57
N LEU A 89 2.63 8.89 -3.67
CA LEU A 89 2.98 7.47 -3.80
C LEU A 89 4.01 7.05 -2.77
N ALA A 90 5.05 7.88 -2.60
CA ALA A 90 6.09 7.65 -1.61
C ALA A 90 5.51 7.58 -0.20
N LEU A 91 4.60 8.51 0.15
CA LEU A 91 3.93 8.52 1.45
C LEU A 91 3.05 7.28 1.66
N ILE A 92 2.30 6.84 0.65
CA ILE A 92 1.48 5.62 0.71
C ILE A 92 2.36 4.39 0.94
N ILE A 93 3.46 4.27 0.20
CA ILE A 93 4.42 3.17 0.35
C ILE A 93 5.04 3.21 1.76
N THR A 94 5.47 4.37 2.23
CA THR A 94 6.06 4.52 3.57
C THR A 94 5.06 4.16 4.68
N ASP A 95 3.84 4.71 4.64
CA ASP A 95 2.81 4.45 5.66
C ASP A 95 2.48 2.96 5.78
N SER A 96 2.21 2.31 4.65
CA SER A 96 1.87 0.88 4.63
C SER A 96 3.03 -0.02 5.06
N ILE A 97 4.30 0.33 4.78
CA ILE A 97 5.46 -0.39 5.28
C ILE A 97 5.63 -0.19 6.78
N VAL A 98 5.62 1.06 7.25
CA VAL A 98 5.86 1.40 8.66
C VAL A 98 4.82 0.73 9.54
N ARG A 99 3.57 0.70 9.10
CA ARG A 99 2.47 0.03 9.80
C ARG A 99 2.74 -1.45 10.10
N ILE A 100 3.49 -2.14 9.25
CA ILE A 100 3.82 -3.57 9.39
C ILE A 100 4.94 -3.80 10.40
N LEU A 101 5.79 -2.79 10.65
CA LEU A 101 6.98 -2.95 11.47
C LEU A 101 6.62 -3.26 12.93
N PRO A 102 7.34 -4.20 13.58
CA PRO A 102 7.12 -4.50 15.00
C PRO A 102 7.21 -3.25 15.87
N GLY A 103 6.18 -3.01 16.69
CA GLY A 103 6.11 -1.87 17.60
C GLY A 103 5.54 -0.58 16.99
N ALA A 104 5.22 -0.53 15.70
CA ALA A 104 4.56 0.63 15.09
C ALA A 104 3.08 0.75 15.48
N ILE A 105 2.39 -0.38 15.66
CA ILE A 105 1.00 -0.45 16.16
C ILE A 105 0.97 -1.20 17.50
N GLY A 106 0.16 -0.71 18.44
CA GLY A 106 0.06 -1.25 19.80
C GLY A 106 -0.51 -2.68 19.90
N ASP A 107 -1.47 -3.05 19.06
CA ASP A 107 -2.03 -4.40 19.00
C ASP A 107 -1.70 -5.08 17.66
N SER A 108 -0.62 -5.86 17.65
CA SER A 108 -0.20 -6.63 16.47
C SER A 108 -1.23 -7.68 16.04
N GLY A 109 -2.11 -8.13 16.94
CA GLY A 109 -3.17 -9.07 16.63
C GLY A 109 -4.27 -8.47 15.76
N SER A 110 -4.51 -7.15 15.89
CA SER A 110 -5.44 -6.42 15.01
C SER A 110 -4.95 -6.42 13.57
N MET A 111 -3.64 -6.29 13.35
CA MET A 111 -3.08 -6.19 12.01
C MET A 111 -3.27 -7.49 11.20
N LEU A 112 -3.17 -8.66 11.85
CA LEU A 112 -3.26 -9.95 11.15
C LEU A 112 -4.63 -10.20 10.51
N ASN A 113 -5.67 -9.52 10.97
CA ASN A 113 -7.03 -9.68 10.46
C ASN A 113 -7.46 -8.58 9.48
N ASP A 114 -6.57 -7.62 9.18
CA ASP A 114 -6.88 -6.57 8.22
C ASP A 114 -7.07 -7.15 6.81
N SER A 115 -7.87 -6.44 6.02
CA SER A 115 -8.04 -6.78 4.61
C SER A 115 -6.68 -6.87 3.89
N PHE A 116 -6.56 -7.86 3.01
CA PHE A 116 -5.39 -8.13 2.16
C PHE A 116 -4.12 -8.66 2.86
N MET A 117 -4.12 -8.81 4.19
CA MET A 117 -2.98 -9.39 4.90
C MET A 117 -2.75 -10.85 4.57
N ASP A 118 -3.83 -11.62 4.41
CA ASP A 118 -3.82 -12.99 3.90
C ASP A 118 -4.43 -13.05 2.48
N GLY A 119 -3.75 -12.44 1.52
CA GLY A 119 -4.14 -12.50 0.11
C GLY A 119 -5.23 -11.52 -0.28
N GLU A 120 -6.33 -12.01 -0.86
CA GLU A 120 -7.44 -11.17 -1.35
C GLU A 120 -8.65 -11.19 -0.41
N ILE A 121 -8.41 -11.46 0.88
CA ILE A 121 -9.46 -11.56 1.89
C ILE A 121 -9.84 -10.15 2.38
N ILE A 122 -11.14 -9.88 2.45
CA ILE A 122 -11.71 -8.68 3.06
C ILE A 122 -12.16 -8.98 4.48
N GLU A 123 -11.77 -8.13 5.43
CA GLU A 123 -12.16 -8.31 6.83
C GLU A 123 -13.69 -8.26 7.04
N ALA A 124 -14.15 -8.90 8.12
CA ALA A 124 -15.55 -8.83 8.51
C ALA A 124 -15.92 -7.43 8.99
N PRO A 125 -17.20 -7.00 8.86
CA PRO A 125 -17.60 -5.67 9.30
C PRO A 125 -17.51 -5.55 10.83
N ASN A 126 -16.95 -4.42 11.27
CA ASN A 126 -16.77 -4.10 12.68
C ASN A 126 -17.92 -3.21 13.19
N TYR A 127 -18.36 -3.47 14.43
CA TYR A 127 -19.42 -2.74 15.11
C TYR A 127 -18.93 -2.32 16.48
N THR A 128 -19.37 -1.15 16.93
CA THR A 128 -19.07 -0.64 18.27
C THR A 128 -20.33 -0.08 18.92
N ARG A 129 -20.20 0.39 20.16
CA ARG A 129 -21.30 1.02 20.90
C ARG A 129 -21.74 2.32 20.22
N PRO A 130 -23.03 2.69 20.31
CA PRO A 130 -24.13 1.99 21.00
C PRO A 130 -24.69 0.80 20.20
N ALA A 131 -25.40 -0.12 20.87
CA ALA A 131 -25.97 -1.32 20.24
C ALA A 131 -27.06 -1.02 19.19
N GLU A 132 -27.67 0.17 19.26
CA GLU A 132 -28.61 0.68 18.27
C GLU A 132 -28.36 2.18 18.06
N TYR A 133 -28.23 2.58 16.80
CA TYR A 133 -28.06 3.98 16.41
C TYR A 133 -29.02 4.32 15.27
N LYS A 134 -29.94 5.26 15.51
CA LYS A 134 -30.99 5.68 14.55
C LYS A 134 -31.81 4.50 13.98
N GLY A 135 -32.16 3.52 14.83
CA GLY A 135 -32.90 2.33 14.42
C GLY A 135 -32.06 1.23 13.75
N ILE A 136 -30.77 1.48 13.48
CA ILE A 136 -29.84 0.50 12.92
C ILE A 136 -29.20 -0.25 14.09
N LYS A 137 -29.40 -1.58 14.13
CA LYS A 137 -28.96 -2.44 15.23
C LYS A 137 -27.67 -3.17 14.89
N VAL A 138 -26.82 -3.34 15.90
CA VAL A 138 -25.71 -4.30 15.84
C VAL A 138 -26.29 -5.71 15.68
N PRO A 139 -25.73 -6.57 14.80
CA PRO A 139 -26.15 -7.95 14.66
C PRO A 139 -26.20 -8.67 16.01
N LYS A 140 -27.33 -9.34 16.31
CA LYS A 140 -27.55 -9.98 17.63
C LYS A 140 -26.44 -10.96 18.01
N VAL A 141 -25.87 -11.68 17.03
CA VAL A 141 -24.74 -12.60 17.24
C VAL A 141 -23.49 -11.90 17.81
N LEU A 142 -23.25 -10.64 17.46
CA LEU A 142 -22.13 -9.86 18.01
C LEU A 142 -22.40 -9.37 19.45
N LEU A 143 -23.64 -9.46 19.91
CA LEU A 143 -24.06 -9.11 21.27
C LEU A 143 -24.22 -10.35 22.17
N SER A 144 -24.09 -11.57 21.64
CA SER A 144 -24.35 -12.80 22.38
C SER A 144 -23.22 -13.20 23.34
N GLY A 145 -22.01 -12.67 23.13
CA GLY A 145 -20.80 -13.10 23.85
C GLY A 145 -20.32 -14.50 23.48
N ASN A 146 -20.97 -15.18 22.53
CA ASN A 146 -20.58 -16.52 22.08
C ASN A 146 -19.46 -16.42 21.04
N GLU A 147 -18.21 -16.61 21.48
CA GLU A 147 -17.02 -16.49 20.62
C GLU A 147 -17.08 -17.37 19.37
N LYS A 148 -17.62 -18.59 19.48
CA LYS A 148 -17.71 -19.53 18.35
C LYS A 148 -18.71 -19.02 17.31
N GLU A 149 -19.87 -18.55 17.73
CA GLU A 149 -20.88 -18.00 16.81
C GLU A 149 -20.40 -16.69 16.19
N ILE A 150 -19.72 -15.83 16.95
CA ILE A 150 -19.13 -14.59 16.46
C ILE A 150 -18.07 -14.89 15.40
N LYS A 151 -17.18 -15.85 15.66
CA LYS A 151 -16.15 -16.26 14.70
C LYS A 151 -16.75 -16.80 13.41
N ASN A 152 -17.69 -17.74 13.49
CA ASN A 152 -18.37 -18.30 12.32
C ASN A 152 -19.07 -17.19 11.51
N TRP A 153 -19.76 -16.27 12.19
CA TRP A 153 -20.41 -15.15 11.52
C TRP A 153 -19.41 -14.22 10.83
N LYS A 154 -18.27 -13.91 11.48
CA LYS A 154 -17.22 -13.08 10.87
C LYS A 154 -16.63 -13.75 9.63
N GLU A 155 -16.34 -15.05 9.68
CA GLU A 155 -15.83 -15.82 8.55
C GLU A 155 -16.82 -15.82 7.37
N GLU A 156 -18.11 -16.04 7.63
CA GLU A 156 -19.16 -15.98 6.61
C GLU A 156 -19.26 -14.59 5.96
N LYS A 157 -19.22 -13.52 6.78
CA LYS A 157 -19.26 -12.14 6.27
C LYS A 157 -18.02 -11.77 5.48
N SER A 158 -16.84 -12.14 5.97
CA SER A 158 -15.57 -11.94 5.26
C SER A 158 -15.58 -12.62 3.89
N LYS A 159 -16.06 -13.87 3.79
CA LYS A 159 -16.22 -14.58 2.50
C LYS A 159 -17.14 -13.84 1.55
N SER A 160 -18.33 -13.46 2.01
CA SER A 160 -19.31 -12.72 1.20
C SER A 160 -18.77 -11.38 0.71
N LEU A 161 -18.08 -10.63 1.58
CA LEU A 161 -17.44 -9.36 1.22
C LEU A 161 -16.31 -9.56 0.22
N THR A 162 -15.50 -10.60 0.40
CA THR A 162 -14.43 -10.98 -0.53
C THR A 162 -14.97 -11.29 -1.91
N GLU A 163 -16.03 -12.11 -2.01
CA GLU A 163 -16.69 -12.40 -3.29
C GLU A 163 -17.24 -11.15 -3.96
N ASN A 164 -17.85 -10.24 -3.18
CA ASN A 164 -18.36 -8.99 -3.72
C ASN A 164 -17.23 -8.06 -4.20
N TRP A 165 -16.17 -7.92 -3.41
CA TRP A 165 -14.97 -7.16 -3.79
C TRP A 165 -14.36 -7.70 -5.07
N LYS A 166 -14.23 -9.02 -5.20
CA LYS A 166 -13.77 -9.65 -6.44
C LYS A 166 -14.66 -9.30 -7.62
N LYS A 167 -15.98 -9.40 -7.50
CA LYS A 167 -16.91 -9.02 -8.59
C LYS A 167 -16.76 -7.57 -9.02
N ILE A 168 -16.58 -6.65 -8.08
CA ILE A 168 -16.40 -5.22 -8.37
C ILE A 168 -15.06 -4.98 -9.08
N ASN A 169 -14.00 -5.69 -8.69
CA ASN A 169 -12.64 -5.45 -9.17
C ASN A 169 -12.17 -6.43 -10.26
N SER A 170 -12.98 -7.43 -10.63
CA SER A 170 -12.73 -8.37 -11.74
C SER A 170 -13.36 -7.91 -13.06
N LEU A 171 -14.03 -6.76 -13.05
CA LEU A 171 -14.69 -6.15 -14.21
C LEU A 171 -13.90 -4.93 -14.70
N GLU A 172 -12.65 -5.16 -15.08
CA GLU A 172 -11.91 -4.36 -16.07
C GLU A 172 -11.05 -5.29 -16.92
#